data_AF-A0A975J6J5-F1
#
_entry.id   AF-A0A975J6J5-F1
#
_cell.length_a   1.000
_cell.length_b   1.000
_cell.length_c   1.000
_cell.angle_alpha   90.00
_cell.angle_beta   90.00
_cell.angle_gamma   90.00
#
_symmetry.space_group_name_H-M   'P 1'
#
loop_
_entity.id
_entity.type
_entity.pdbx_description
1 polymer ?
#
loop_
_entity_poly.entity_id
_entity_poly.type
_entity_poly.pdbx_seq_one_letter_code
_entity_poly.pdbx_strand_id
1 'polypeptide(L)' 'MIYKNIKDYIGYLDKEKKFFNNVNEINQYNIGSIAEVIQYYNIKEYNDPIYSKSEIRRGIKRYFSC' A
#
# COMPACT_ATOMS: atom_id res chain seq x y z
N MET A 1 7.74 0.95 15.58
CA MET A 1 6.99 1.07 14.30
C MET A 1 6.90 -0.33 13.71
N ILE A 2 5.68 -0.86 13.50
CA ILE A 2 5.44 -2.28 13.15
C ILE A 2 6.10 -2.69 11.82
N TYR A 3 6.37 -1.71 10.94
CA TYR A 3 7.12 -1.89 9.68
C TYR A 3 8.28 -0.90 9.63
N LYS A 4 9.48 -1.37 9.25
CA LYS A 4 10.72 -0.57 9.24
C LYS A 4 10.72 0.53 8.19
N ASN A 5 10.06 0.34 7.06
CA ASN A 5 9.87 1.34 6.02
C ASN A 5 8.65 0.99 5.13
N ILE A 6 8.31 1.89 4.20
CA ILE A 6 7.17 1.70 3.30
C ILE A 6 7.30 0.46 2.40
N LYS A 7 8.51 0.09 1.98
CA LYS A 7 8.72 -1.10 1.14
C LYS A 7 8.38 -2.38 1.91
N ASP A 8 8.79 -2.45 3.18
CA ASP A 8 8.47 -3.59 4.05
C ASP A 8 6.95 -3.69 4.29
N TYR A 9 6.28 -2.55 4.45
CA TYR A 9 4.84 -2.50 4.60
C TYR A 9 4.07 -2.94 3.33
N ILE A 10 4.47 -2.46 2.14
CA ILE A 10 3.87 -2.92 0.88
C ILE A 10 4.13 -4.42 0.68
N GLY A 11 5.33 -4.90 1.03
CA GLY A 11 5.66 -6.34 0.97
C GLY A 11 4.79 -7.19 1.92
N TYR A 12 4.49 -6.69 3.12
CA TYR A 12 3.55 -7.34 4.04
C TYR A 12 2.13 -7.41 3.45
N LEU A 13 1.64 -6.30 2.88
CA LEU A 13 0.31 -6.28 2.25
C LEU A 13 0.21 -7.29 1.09
N ASP A 14 1.25 -7.37 0.29
CA ASP A 14 1.34 -8.29 -0.85
C ASP A 14 1.42 -9.75 -0.41
N LYS A 15 2.38 -10.08 0.45
CA LYS A 15 2.70 -11.48 0.76
C LYS A 15 1.82 -12.07 1.86
N GLU A 16 1.62 -11.33 2.94
CA GLU A 16 0.92 -11.83 4.12
C GLU A 16 -0.59 -11.59 4.03
N LYS A 17 -0.98 -10.37 3.62
CA LYS A 17 -2.41 -10.03 3.47
C LYS A 17 -2.99 -10.41 2.11
N LYS A 18 -2.16 -10.78 1.13
CA LYS A 18 -2.60 -11.11 -0.24
C LYS A 18 -3.44 -9.99 -0.86
N PHE A 19 -3.18 -8.75 -0.47
CA PHE A 19 -4.00 -7.59 -0.83
C PHE A 19 -4.07 -7.39 -2.35
N PHE A 20 -2.95 -7.59 -3.05
CA PHE A 20 -2.85 -7.37 -4.49
C PHE A 20 -3.28 -8.58 -5.33
N ASN A 21 -3.61 -9.74 -4.74
CA ASN A 21 -3.93 -10.96 -5.50
C ASN A 21 -5.13 -10.81 -6.45
N ASN A 22 -6.07 -9.93 -6.13
CA ASN A 22 -7.26 -9.65 -6.94
C ASN A 22 -7.15 -8.33 -7.73
N VAL A 23 -5.96 -7.73 -7.77
CA VAL A 23 -5.69 -6.53 -8.55
C VAL A 23 -5.05 -6.97 -9.86
N ASN A 24 -5.84 -7.01 -10.93
CA ASN A 24 -5.40 -7.51 -12.24
C ASN A 24 -4.20 -6.74 -12.80
N GLU A 25 -4.14 -5.43 -12.56
CA GLU A 25 -3.07 -4.56 -13.07
C GLU A 25 -2.79 -3.44 -12.06
N ILE A 26 -1.54 -3.02 -11.94
CA ILE A 26 -1.14 -1.85 -11.16
C ILE A 26 -0.45 -0.87 -12.11
N ASN A 27 -1.07 0.29 -12.34
CA ASN A 27 -0.59 1.29 -13.29
C ASN A 27 -0.85 2.73 -12.80
N GLN A 28 -0.43 3.71 -13.59
CA GLN A 28 -0.55 5.13 -13.24
C GLN A 28 -1.99 5.61 -13.00
N TYR A 29 -2.98 4.93 -13.58
CA TYR A 29 -4.39 5.31 -13.47
C TYR A 29 -5.03 4.79 -12.18
N ASN A 30 -4.65 3.60 -11.72
CA ASN A 30 -5.29 2.96 -10.56
C ASN A 30 -4.49 3.07 -9.26
N ILE A 31 -3.19 3.38 -9.32
CA ILE A 31 -2.32 3.43 -8.14
C ILE A 31 -2.79 4.44 -7.09
N GLY A 32 -3.44 5.53 -7.51
CA GLY A 32 -4.03 6.51 -6.60
C GLY A 32 -5.15 5.92 -5.77
N SER A 33 -6.06 5.18 -6.40
CA SER A 33 -7.19 4.51 -5.75
C SER A 33 -6.72 3.38 -4.84
N ILE A 34 -5.74 2.59 -5.29
CA ILE A 34 -5.13 1.53 -4.49
C ILE A 34 -4.51 2.12 -3.21
N ALA A 35 -3.78 3.23 -3.32
CA ALA A 35 -3.16 3.88 -2.17
C ALA A 35 -4.20 4.41 -1.16
N GLU A 36 -5.35 4.87 -1.64
CA GLU A 36 -6.46 5.34 -0.80
C GLU A 36 -7.13 4.20 -0.03
N VAL A 37 -7.36 3.06 -0.69
CA VAL A 37 -7.90 1.86 -0.04
C VAL A 37 -6.96 1.39 1.08
N ILE A 38 -5.64 1.34 0.82
CA ILE A 38 -4.65 0.99 1.83
C ILE A 38 -4.66 1.99 3.00
N GLN A 39 -4.73 3.30 2.71
CA GLN A 39 -4.77 4.32 3.74
C GLN A 39 -6.03 4.21 4.61
N TYR A 40 -7.18 3.94 3.99
CA TYR A 40 -8.44 3.70 4.70
C TYR A 40 -8.33 2.49 5.65
N TYR A 41 -7.78 1.37 5.18
CA TYR A 41 -7.57 0.20 6.03
C TYR A 41 -6.65 0.50 7.22
N ASN A 42 -5.59 1.30 7.01
CA ASN A 42 -4.70 1.70 8.09
C ASN A 42 -5.42 2.51 9.17
N ILE A 43 -6.20 3.50 8.77
CA ILE A 43 -6.97 4.31 9.72
C ILE A 43 -7.94 3.43 10.49
N LYS A 44 -8.61 2.48 9.82
CA LYS A 44 -9.56 1.57 10.47
C LYS A 44 -8.89 0.64 11.48
N GLU A 45 -7.68 0.15 11.20
CA GLU A 45 -6.98 -0.82 12.06
C GLU A 45 -6.17 -0.15 13.17
N TYR A 46 -5.59 1.02 12.91
CA TYR A 46 -4.63 1.68 13.80
C TYR A 46 -5.10 3.04 14.34
N ASN A 47 -6.32 3.48 14.01
CA ASN A 47 -6.89 4.81 14.31
C ASN A 47 -6.08 6.01 13.75
N ASP A 48 -5.04 5.76 12.97
CA ASP A 48 -4.14 6.77 12.38
C ASP A 48 -3.51 6.21 11.11
N PRO A 49 -3.25 7.01 10.06
CA PRO A 49 -2.55 6.51 8.88
C PRO A 49 -1.08 6.24 9.18
N ILE A 50 -0.67 4.96 9.13
CA ILE A 50 0.74 4.55 9.27
C ILE A 50 1.65 5.27 8.26
N TYR A 51 1.13 5.52 7.06
CA TYR A 51 1.79 6.25 5.99
C TYR A 51 0.79 7.15 5.26
N SER A 52 1.25 8.28 4.73
CA SER A 52 0.44 9.12 3.86
C SER A 52 0.13 8.42 2.54
N LYS A 53 -0.98 8.80 1.88
CA LYS A 53 -1.31 8.34 0.51
C LYS A 53 -0.15 8.50 -0.47
N SER A 54 0.62 9.59 -0.33
CA SER A 54 1.79 9.88 -1.18
C SER A 54 2.95 8.90 -0.96
N GLU A 55 3.17 8.46 0.27
CA GLU A 55 4.18 7.45 0.62
C GLU A 55 3.75 6.08 0.14
N ILE A 56 2.48 5.71 0.36
CA ILE A 56 1.91 4.45 -0.11
C ILE A 56 2.04 4.35 -1.62
N ARG A 57 1.64 5.38 -2.37
CA ARG A 57 1.80 5.42 -3.83
C ARG A 57 3.25 5.24 -4.25
N ARG A 58 4.21 5.94 -3.61
CA ARG A 58 5.65 5.78 -3.89
C ARG A 58 6.14 4.37 -3.55
N GLY A 59 5.64 3.77 -2.48
CA GLY A 59 5.92 2.41 -2.06
C GLY A 59 5.49 1.39 -3.10
N ILE A 60 4.24 1.49 -3.58
CA ILE A 60 3.69 0.62 -4.63
C ILE A 60 4.54 0.74 -5.91
N LYS A 61 4.82 1.98 -6.37
CA LYS A 61 5.67 2.21 -7.55
C LYS A 61 7.03 1.52 -7.44
N ARG A 62 7.70 1.68 -6.30
CA ARG A 62 9.02 1.08 -6.06
C ARG A 62 8.96 -0.44 -5.94
N TYR A 63 7.88 -0.98 -5.39
CA TYR A 63 7.73 -2.42 -5.19
C TYR A 63 7.42 -3.15 -6.49
N PHE A 64 6.49 -2.63 -7.29
CA PHE A 64 6.08 -3.21 -8.57
C PHE A 64 6.86 -2.67 -9.78
N SER A 65 7.79 -1.75 -9.57
CA SER A 65 8.60 -1.10 -10.62
C SER A 65 7.77 -0.39 -11.71
N CYS A 66 6.78 0.42 -11.30
CA CYS A 66 5.82 1.13 -12.18
C CYS A 66 5.65 2.65 -11.92
#